data_AF-A0A557RKI3-F1
#
_entry.id   AF-A0A557RKI3-F1
#
_cell.length_a   1.000
_cell.length_b   1.000
_cell.length_c   1.000
_cell.angle_alpha   90.00
_cell.angle_beta   90.00
_cell.angle_gamma   90.00
#
_symmetry.space_group_name_H-M   'P 1'
#
loop_
_entity.id
_entity.type
_entity.pdbx_description
1 polymer ?
#
loop_
_entity_poly.entity_id
_entity_poly.type
_entity_poly.pdbx_seq_one_letter_code
_entity_poly.pdbx_strand_id
1 'polypeptide(L)'
;MKTQSLLLRLFVGLTMFLASAALLHAQTLEVSPSEISAIQGGDRAAVKEVLRRNGVDLNDPQAVRQAVGSLVESASAGVDAAGAAQALEAISSTVVGGAVEAAAETGGDVGSAAEAASAGATGSSVAVALSVGADPGEAAEAASRGGTRGASDSAGSADVNGDGTADSRDRDEVVSRTSRGSSEGAVEASVRMGVDPSAVAERSAAGSSRAAVEGAVATGGPVGNAVRAAARGSVQGASRGATAFGLNSASRDQLIRSASTGSSESAIMSAAELGADALEASRASSSGAVSGAVEEAAAAGQDAQAAVSAAAAGAGAGATRGSEAAGLSAEETAQATEQGAVEGAEEGAAATGEDAASLADAAAEGTFEGVMESEPESEPLPVDPPDVDDGPTDPPSPS
;
A
#
# COMPACT_ATOMS: atom_id res chain seq x y z
N MET A 1 17.06 49.20 -7.19
CA MET A 1 17.91 48.03 -6.89
C MET A 1 17.14 46.89 -6.19
N LYS A 2 15.86 46.62 -6.52
CA LYS A 2 15.07 45.51 -5.92
C LYS A 2 14.67 44.42 -6.92
N THR A 3 14.87 44.62 -8.21
CA THR A 3 14.48 43.68 -9.28
C THR A 3 15.57 42.67 -9.64
N GLN A 4 16.85 42.93 -9.34
CA GLN A 4 17.95 41.99 -9.63
C GLN A 4 18.00 40.79 -8.68
N SER A 5 17.43 40.90 -7.46
CA SER A 5 17.43 39.79 -6.50
C SER A 5 16.40 38.69 -6.82
N LEU A 6 15.36 39.01 -7.61
CA LEU A 6 14.33 38.02 -7.99
C LEU A 6 14.78 37.18 -9.19
N LEU A 7 15.43 37.80 -10.17
CA LEU A 7 15.98 37.10 -11.34
C LEU A 7 17.10 36.13 -10.96
N LEU A 8 17.95 36.47 -9.97
CA LEU A 8 19.01 35.58 -9.52
C LEU A 8 18.47 34.37 -8.72
N ARG A 9 17.38 34.52 -7.97
CA ARG A 9 16.72 33.40 -7.26
C ARG A 9 15.94 32.49 -8.20
N LEU A 10 15.31 33.05 -9.25
CA LEU A 10 14.66 32.25 -10.29
C LEU A 10 15.69 31.46 -11.11
N PHE A 11 16.85 32.04 -11.40
CA PHE A 11 17.92 31.35 -12.13
C PHE A 11 18.58 30.24 -11.29
N VAL A 12 18.83 30.46 -9.99
CA VAL A 12 19.39 29.42 -9.10
C VAL A 12 18.39 28.29 -8.87
N GLY A 13 17.10 28.58 -8.72
CA GLY A 13 16.04 27.57 -8.62
C GLY A 13 15.89 26.74 -9.91
N LEU A 14 15.97 27.38 -11.07
CA LEU A 14 15.89 26.69 -12.37
C LEU A 14 17.16 25.87 -12.66
N THR A 15 18.36 26.34 -12.26
CA THR A 15 19.59 25.55 -12.39
C THR A 15 19.69 24.42 -11.39
N MET A 16 19.07 24.50 -10.20
CA MET A 16 18.97 23.35 -9.30
C MET A 16 17.96 22.31 -9.81
N PHE A 17 16.86 22.75 -10.43
CA PHE A 17 15.90 21.82 -11.07
C PHE A 17 16.49 21.16 -12.32
N LEU A 18 17.39 21.84 -13.05
CA LEU A 18 18.11 21.27 -14.20
C LEU A 18 19.41 20.53 -13.83
N ALA A 19 19.99 20.76 -12.66
CA ALA A 19 21.17 20.04 -12.18
C ALA A 19 20.82 18.73 -11.45
N SER A 20 19.58 18.55 -10.99
CA SER A 20 19.07 17.24 -10.58
C SER A 20 18.67 16.34 -11.77
N ALA A 21 18.78 16.83 -13.01
CA ALA A 21 18.84 16.00 -14.22
C ALA A 21 20.28 15.53 -14.51
N ALA A 22 21.08 15.30 -13.46
CA ALA A 22 22.38 14.67 -13.58
C ALA A 22 22.20 13.21 -14.01
N LEU A 23 22.31 12.97 -15.32
CA LEU A 23 22.72 11.71 -15.94
C LEU A 23 22.36 10.43 -15.16
N LEU A 24 21.07 10.13 -14.99
CA LEU A 24 20.68 8.73 -14.92
C LEU A 24 20.88 8.18 -16.33
N HIS A 25 21.99 7.46 -16.55
CA HIS A 25 21.94 6.40 -17.55
C HIS A 25 20.91 5.41 -17.03
N ALA A 26 19.63 5.59 -17.42
CA ALA A 26 18.67 4.50 -17.34
C ALA A 26 19.35 3.33 -18.07
N GLN A 27 19.74 2.30 -17.32
CA GLN A 27 20.28 1.11 -17.95
C GLN A 27 19.12 0.51 -18.74
N THR A 28 19.10 0.75 -20.05
CA THR A 28 18.15 0.10 -20.95
C THR A 28 18.51 -1.37 -20.95
N LEU A 29 17.74 -2.18 -20.23
CA LEU A 29 17.94 -3.63 -20.25
C LEU A 29 17.74 -4.12 -21.68
N GLU A 30 18.74 -4.83 -22.20
CA GLU A 30 18.53 -5.58 -23.44
C GLU A 30 17.65 -6.78 -23.07
N VAL A 31 16.44 -6.84 -23.63
CA VAL A 31 15.49 -7.95 -23.46
C VAL A 31 15.03 -8.42 -24.84
N SER A 32 15.24 -9.70 -25.14
CA SER A 32 14.82 -10.29 -26.41
C SER A 32 13.32 -10.59 -26.43
N PRO A 33 12.69 -10.71 -27.61
CA PRO A 33 11.28 -11.10 -27.71
C PRO A 33 10.97 -12.45 -27.06
N SER A 34 11.89 -13.41 -27.13
CA SER A 34 11.74 -14.71 -26.46
C SER A 34 11.75 -14.61 -24.94
N GLU A 35 12.57 -13.71 -24.38
CA GLU A 35 12.58 -13.46 -22.93
C GLU A 35 11.32 -12.74 -22.48
N ILE A 36 10.83 -11.78 -23.28
CA ILE A 36 9.53 -11.13 -23.03
C ILE A 36 8.42 -12.18 -22.95
N SER A 37 8.32 -13.06 -23.94
CA SER A 37 7.31 -14.13 -23.94
C SER A 37 7.48 -15.12 -22.78
N ALA A 38 8.73 -15.42 -22.38
CA ALA A 38 8.99 -16.28 -21.22
C ALA A 38 8.53 -15.62 -19.91
N ILE A 39 8.84 -14.33 -19.71
CA ILE A 39 8.40 -13.55 -18.54
C ILE A 39 6.87 -13.46 -18.49
N GLN A 40 6.22 -13.16 -19.62
CA GLN A 40 4.76 -13.17 -19.74
C GLN A 40 4.16 -14.56 -19.42
N GLY A 41 4.91 -15.63 -19.69
CA GLY A 41 4.55 -17.01 -19.37
C GLY A 41 4.88 -17.44 -17.94
N GLY A 42 5.45 -16.58 -17.10
CA GLY A 42 5.77 -16.88 -15.70
C GLY A 42 7.18 -17.41 -15.45
N ASP A 43 8.09 -17.33 -16.42
CA ASP A 43 9.46 -17.85 -16.28
C ASP A 43 10.37 -16.90 -15.48
N ARG A 44 10.53 -17.19 -14.18
CA ARG A 44 11.46 -16.47 -13.30
C ARG A 44 12.92 -16.69 -13.68
N ALA A 45 13.28 -17.82 -14.29
CA ALA A 45 14.66 -18.06 -14.73
C ALA A 45 15.05 -17.11 -15.88
N ALA A 46 14.10 -16.76 -16.76
CA ALA A 46 14.30 -15.73 -17.77
C ALA A 46 14.62 -14.36 -17.13
N VAL A 47 13.91 -13.98 -16.06
CA VAL A 47 14.20 -12.75 -15.30
C VAL A 47 15.63 -12.77 -14.76
N LYS A 48 16.02 -13.86 -14.07
CA LYS A 48 17.37 -14.01 -13.51
C LYS A 48 18.46 -13.89 -14.58
N GLU A 49 18.25 -14.54 -15.71
CA GLU A 49 19.20 -14.49 -16.83
C GLU A 49 19.34 -13.07 -17.39
N VAL A 50 18.23 -12.34 -17.54
CA VAL A 50 18.27 -10.94 -18.00
C VAL A 50 19.02 -10.05 -16.99
N LEU A 51 18.73 -10.16 -15.69
CA LEU A 51 19.43 -9.39 -14.65
C LEU A 51 20.93 -9.68 -14.65
N ARG A 52 21.29 -10.97 -14.72
CA ARG A 52 22.69 -11.43 -14.75
C ARG A 52 23.42 -10.97 -16.01
N ARG A 53 22.80 -11.11 -17.19
CA ARG A 53 23.39 -10.69 -18.47
C ARG A 53 23.66 -9.20 -18.52
N ASN A 54 22.73 -8.40 -18.00
CA ASN A 54 22.85 -6.95 -17.97
C ASN A 54 23.73 -6.44 -16.81
N GLY A 55 24.21 -7.33 -15.93
CA GLY A 55 25.11 -6.97 -14.84
C GLY A 55 24.47 -6.10 -13.78
N VAL A 56 23.17 -6.30 -13.51
CA VAL A 56 22.45 -5.57 -12.47
C VAL A 56 23.04 -5.90 -11.11
N ASP A 57 23.47 -4.88 -10.36
CA ASP A 57 23.93 -5.06 -8.98
C ASP A 57 22.72 -5.25 -8.06
N LEU A 58 22.53 -6.49 -7.59
CA LEU A 58 21.43 -6.85 -6.72
C LEU A 58 21.59 -6.34 -5.28
N ASN A 59 22.74 -5.76 -4.94
CA ASN A 59 22.97 -5.08 -3.66
C ASN A 59 22.71 -3.57 -3.73
N ASP A 60 22.44 -3.03 -4.93
CA ASP A 60 22.00 -1.66 -5.11
C ASP A 60 20.47 -1.60 -5.33
N PRO A 61 19.70 -1.17 -4.32
CA PRO A 61 18.25 -1.05 -4.43
C PRO A 61 17.81 -0.20 -5.63
N GLN A 62 18.56 0.84 -6.01
CA GLN A 62 18.19 1.67 -7.16
C GLN A 62 18.40 0.95 -8.48
N ALA A 63 19.47 0.16 -8.61
CA ALA A 63 19.70 -0.67 -9.79
C ALA A 63 18.61 -1.74 -9.93
N VAL A 64 18.25 -2.43 -8.84
CA VAL A 64 17.16 -3.42 -8.83
C VAL A 64 15.84 -2.77 -9.24
N ARG A 65 15.50 -1.63 -8.62
CA ARG A 65 14.26 -0.89 -8.90
C ARG A 65 14.14 -0.50 -10.37
N GLN A 66 15.19 0.05 -10.96
CA GLN A 66 15.21 0.46 -12.37
C GLN A 66 15.15 -0.73 -13.32
N ALA A 67 15.89 -1.81 -13.02
CA ALA A 67 15.88 -3.01 -13.83
C ALA A 67 14.51 -3.67 -13.84
N VAL A 68 13.89 -3.85 -12.66
CA VAL A 68 12.54 -4.41 -12.53
C VAL A 68 11.51 -3.53 -13.23
N GLY A 69 11.57 -2.21 -13.06
CA GLY A 69 10.68 -1.29 -13.75
C GLY A 69 10.76 -1.41 -15.28
N SER A 70 11.97 -1.56 -15.83
CA SER A 70 12.21 -1.74 -17.26
C SER A 70 11.72 -3.11 -17.78
N LEU A 71 11.86 -4.15 -16.97
CA LEU A 71 11.33 -5.49 -17.27
C LEU A 71 9.80 -5.49 -17.33
N VAL A 72 9.13 -4.85 -16.36
CA VAL A 72 7.66 -4.75 -16.35
C VAL A 72 7.18 -3.97 -17.57
N GLU A 73 7.80 -2.84 -17.91
CA GLU A 73 7.45 -2.05 -19.10
C GLU A 73 7.62 -2.88 -20.39
N SER A 74 8.76 -3.57 -20.53
CA SER A 74 9.04 -4.41 -21.71
C SER A 74 8.10 -5.61 -21.81
N ALA A 75 7.83 -6.28 -20.69
CA ALA A 75 6.94 -7.44 -20.63
C ALA A 75 5.47 -7.06 -20.82
N SER A 76 5.10 -5.79 -20.59
CA SER A 76 3.75 -5.27 -20.82
C SER A 76 3.52 -4.80 -22.26
N ALA A 77 4.51 -4.94 -23.14
CA ALA A 77 4.35 -4.58 -24.55
C ALA A 77 3.20 -5.36 -25.20
N GLY A 78 2.22 -4.61 -25.73
CA GLY A 78 1.03 -5.19 -26.37
C GLY A 78 -0.13 -5.51 -25.44
N VAL A 79 -0.03 -5.22 -24.15
CA VAL A 79 -1.15 -5.26 -23.21
C VAL A 79 -2.13 -4.14 -23.54
N ASP A 80 -3.43 -4.46 -23.57
CA ASP A 80 -4.50 -3.47 -23.74
C ASP A 80 -5.10 -3.07 -22.39
N ALA A 81 -5.96 -2.04 -22.39
CA ALA A 81 -6.57 -1.54 -21.16
C ALA A 81 -7.41 -2.59 -20.43
N ALA A 82 -8.09 -3.48 -21.16
CA ALA A 82 -9.00 -4.46 -20.58
C ALA A 82 -8.28 -5.62 -19.88
N GLY A 83 -7.10 -6.00 -20.39
CA GLY A 83 -6.25 -7.04 -19.80
C GLY A 83 -5.17 -6.52 -18.86
N ALA A 84 -5.06 -5.19 -18.67
CA ALA A 84 -3.94 -4.57 -17.98
C ALA A 84 -3.72 -5.10 -16.57
N ALA A 85 -4.74 -5.09 -15.71
CA ALA A 85 -4.61 -5.54 -14.33
C ALA A 85 -4.13 -7.01 -14.24
N GLN A 86 -4.76 -7.92 -14.98
CA GLN A 86 -4.39 -9.34 -14.96
C GLN A 86 -2.97 -9.59 -15.48
N ALA A 87 -2.59 -8.92 -16.57
CA ALA A 87 -1.23 -9.04 -17.13
C ALA A 87 -0.19 -8.50 -16.14
N LEU A 88 -0.44 -7.32 -15.56
CA LEU A 88 0.49 -6.67 -14.63
C LEU A 88 0.64 -7.46 -13.32
N GLU A 89 -0.41 -8.13 -12.84
CA GLU A 89 -0.30 -9.04 -11.70
C GLU A 89 0.66 -10.20 -12.01
N ALA A 90 0.46 -10.89 -13.13
CA ALA A 90 1.28 -12.04 -13.53
C ALA A 90 2.74 -11.65 -13.80
N ILE A 91 2.94 -10.54 -14.50
CA ILE A 91 4.27 -9.98 -14.80
C ILE A 91 4.97 -9.58 -13.50
N SER A 92 4.29 -8.84 -12.61
CA SER A 92 4.89 -8.38 -11.35
C SER A 92 5.27 -9.55 -10.44
N SER A 93 4.42 -10.58 -10.33
CA SER A 93 4.77 -11.81 -9.60
C SER A 93 6.03 -12.48 -10.14
N THR A 94 6.14 -12.55 -11.46
CA THR A 94 7.28 -13.20 -12.12
C THR A 94 8.57 -12.39 -11.97
N VAL A 95 8.49 -11.08 -12.22
CA VAL A 95 9.66 -10.19 -12.19
C VAL A 95 10.17 -9.98 -10.77
N VAL A 96 9.28 -9.72 -9.81
CA VAL A 96 9.68 -9.55 -8.40
C VAL A 96 10.23 -10.87 -7.83
N GLY A 97 9.54 -12.00 -8.08
CA GLY A 97 10.03 -13.30 -7.64
C GLY A 97 11.39 -13.66 -8.24
N GLY A 98 11.59 -13.43 -9.54
CA GLY A 98 12.87 -13.65 -10.20
C GLY A 98 14.01 -12.79 -9.64
N ALA A 99 13.73 -11.51 -9.31
CA ALA A 99 14.72 -10.64 -8.67
C ALA A 99 15.08 -11.11 -7.25
N VAL A 100 14.10 -11.56 -6.48
CA VAL A 100 14.28 -12.12 -5.13
C VAL A 100 15.10 -13.42 -5.17
N GLU A 101 14.79 -14.34 -6.09
CA GLU A 101 15.58 -15.56 -6.29
C GLU A 101 17.02 -15.24 -6.69
N ALA A 102 17.22 -14.28 -7.60
CA ALA A 102 18.56 -13.86 -8.01
C ALA A 102 19.38 -13.32 -6.83
N ALA A 103 18.76 -12.51 -5.97
CA ALA A 103 19.41 -11.96 -4.78
C ALA A 103 19.80 -13.09 -3.81
N ALA A 104 18.89 -14.04 -3.58
CA ALA A 104 19.15 -15.19 -2.72
C ALA A 104 20.32 -16.07 -3.26
N GLU A 105 20.34 -16.35 -4.56
CA GLU A 105 21.38 -17.16 -5.21
C GLU A 105 22.76 -16.50 -5.20
N THR A 106 22.80 -15.16 -5.20
CA THR A 106 24.04 -14.39 -5.17
C THR A 106 24.49 -14.02 -3.76
N GLY A 107 23.70 -14.38 -2.73
CA GLY A 107 23.97 -14.04 -1.33
C GLY A 107 23.79 -12.56 -1.00
N GLY A 108 22.97 -11.84 -1.79
CA GLY A 108 22.60 -10.46 -1.54
C GLY A 108 21.51 -10.30 -0.47
N ASP A 109 21.17 -9.05 -0.15
CA ASP A 109 20.07 -8.73 0.76
C ASP A 109 18.71 -8.95 0.07
N VAL A 110 18.12 -10.12 0.32
CA VAL A 110 16.83 -10.53 -0.23
C VAL A 110 15.71 -9.56 0.13
N GLY A 111 15.72 -9.02 1.35
CA GLY A 111 14.68 -8.10 1.80
C GLY A 111 14.76 -6.76 1.06
N SER A 112 15.97 -6.22 0.91
CA SER A 112 16.20 -4.99 0.16
C SER A 112 15.88 -5.17 -1.33
N ALA A 113 16.22 -6.33 -1.91
CA ALA A 113 15.85 -6.66 -3.29
C ALA A 113 14.33 -6.75 -3.46
N ALA A 114 13.60 -7.38 -2.52
CA ALA A 114 12.14 -7.48 -2.55
C ALA A 114 11.46 -6.10 -2.47
N GLU A 115 11.91 -5.23 -1.56
CA GLU A 115 11.41 -3.85 -1.44
C GLU A 115 11.65 -3.06 -2.73
N ALA A 116 12.89 -3.06 -3.23
CA ALA A 116 13.26 -2.33 -4.44
C ALA A 116 12.53 -2.83 -5.69
N ALA A 117 12.47 -4.16 -5.87
CA ALA A 117 11.79 -4.78 -7.00
C ALA A 117 10.30 -4.42 -7.00
N SER A 118 9.65 -4.50 -5.85
CA SER A 118 8.21 -4.20 -5.73
C SER A 118 7.92 -2.73 -5.98
N ALA A 119 8.78 -1.82 -5.51
CA ALA A 119 8.69 -0.40 -5.83
C ALA A 119 8.84 -0.12 -7.34
N GLY A 120 9.74 -0.82 -8.01
CA GLY A 120 9.93 -0.73 -9.45
C GLY A 120 8.72 -1.29 -10.22
N ALA A 121 8.23 -2.45 -9.80
CA ALA A 121 7.14 -3.15 -10.48
C ALA A 121 5.82 -2.37 -10.37
N THR A 122 5.44 -1.94 -9.16
CA THR A 122 4.20 -1.18 -8.94
C THR A 122 4.30 0.20 -9.59
N GLY A 123 5.44 0.89 -9.49
CA GLY A 123 5.63 2.20 -10.12
C GLY A 123 5.52 2.13 -11.65
N SER A 124 6.14 1.13 -12.29
CA SER A 124 6.02 0.92 -13.74
C SER A 124 4.62 0.46 -14.14
N SER A 125 3.94 -0.35 -13.33
CA SER A 125 2.58 -0.81 -13.60
C SER A 125 1.58 0.35 -13.67
N VAL A 126 1.70 1.32 -12.76
CA VAL A 126 0.91 2.57 -12.80
C VAL A 126 1.18 3.35 -14.09
N ALA A 127 2.45 3.50 -14.47
CA ALA A 127 2.82 4.21 -15.70
C ALA A 127 2.30 3.51 -16.97
N VAL A 128 2.43 2.18 -17.03
CA VAL A 128 1.92 1.36 -18.13
C VAL A 128 0.40 1.50 -18.23
N ALA A 129 -0.33 1.38 -17.13
CA ALA A 129 -1.79 1.50 -17.11
C ALA A 129 -2.26 2.83 -17.70
N LEU A 130 -1.64 3.94 -17.29
CA LEU A 130 -1.93 5.27 -17.83
C LEU A 130 -1.63 5.36 -19.33
N SER A 131 -0.55 4.72 -19.80
CA SER A 131 -0.16 4.74 -21.22
C SER A 131 -1.16 4.01 -22.12
N VAL A 132 -1.83 2.99 -21.61
CA VAL A 132 -2.83 2.19 -22.35
C VAL A 132 -4.28 2.62 -22.08
N GLY A 133 -4.49 3.59 -21.17
CA GLY A 133 -5.81 4.09 -20.79
C GLY A 133 -6.58 3.18 -19.82
N ALA A 134 -5.88 2.36 -19.04
CA ALA A 134 -6.44 1.58 -17.93
C ALA A 134 -6.47 2.39 -16.61
N ASP A 135 -7.16 1.85 -15.61
CA ASP A 135 -7.20 2.43 -14.27
C ASP A 135 -5.85 2.23 -13.54
N PRO A 136 -5.17 3.30 -13.09
CA PRO A 136 -3.89 3.19 -12.39
C PRO A 136 -3.99 2.57 -11.00
N GLY A 137 -5.13 2.71 -10.31
CA GLY A 137 -5.39 2.10 -9.01
C GLY A 137 -5.55 0.59 -9.12
N GLU A 138 -6.34 0.09 -10.08
CA GLU A 138 -6.47 -1.34 -10.36
C GLU A 138 -5.13 -1.97 -10.74
N ALA A 139 -4.32 -1.28 -11.55
CA ALA A 139 -2.98 -1.73 -11.90
C ALA A 139 -2.05 -1.79 -10.69
N ALA A 140 -2.09 -0.81 -9.79
CA ALA A 140 -1.29 -0.80 -8.58
C ALA A 140 -1.67 -1.93 -7.61
N GLU A 141 -2.97 -2.19 -7.42
CA GLU A 141 -3.46 -3.33 -6.63
C GLU A 141 -2.98 -4.65 -7.20
N ALA A 142 -3.18 -4.85 -8.51
CA ALA A 142 -2.82 -6.07 -9.20
C ALA A 142 -1.30 -6.33 -9.15
N ALA A 143 -0.49 -5.31 -9.40
CA ALA A 143 0.96 -5.39 -9.32
C ALA A 143 1.44 -5.67 -7.89
N SER A 144 0.85 -5.01 -6.87
CA SER A 144 1.22 -5.21 -5.46
C SER A 144 0.83 -6.60 -4.98
N ARG A 145 -0.33 -7.12 -5.38
CA ARG A 145 -0.76 -8.49 -5.12
C ARG A 145 0.21 -9.49 -5.77
N GLY A 146 0.50 -9.29 -7.05
CA GLY A 146 1.45 -10.11 -7.82
C GLY A 146 2.84 -10.13 -7.20
N GLY A 147 3.44 -8.95 -6.97
CA GLY A 147 4.77 -8.78 -6.40
C GLY A 147 4.89 -9.40 -5.01
N THR A 148 3.90 -9.20 -4.13
CA THR A 148 3.88 -9.79 -2.78
C THR A 148 3.85 -11.32 -2.84
N ARG A 149 3.03 -11.92 -3.71
CA ARG A 149 3.02 -13.38 -3.89
C ARG A 149 4.35 -13.88 -4.47
N GLY A 150 4.84 -13.22 -5.53
CA GLY A 150 6.09 -13.58 -6.19
C GLY A 150 7.29 -13.57 -5.25
N ALA A 151 7.42 -12.51 -4.42
CA ALA A 151 8.47 -12.40 -3.42
C ALA A 151 8.34 -13.48 -2.34
N SER A 152 7.14 -13.69 -1.80
CA SER A 152 6.89 -14.66 -0.71
C SER A 152 7.19 -16.10 -1.13
N ASP A 153 6.83 -16.48 -2.36
CA ASP A 153 7.14 -17.80 -2.91
C ASP A 153 8.65 -18.01 -3.10
N SER A 154 9.37 -16.94 -3.39
CA SER A 154 10.78 -16.96 -3.78
C SER A 154 11.73 -16.86 -2.58
N ALA A 155 11.29 -16.22 -1.51
CA ALA A 155 12.12 -15.96 -0.33
C ALA A 155 12.13 -17.10 0.71
N GLY A 156 11.47 -18.24 0.44
CA GLY A 156 11.17 -19.28 1.44
C GLY A 156 12.36 -19.95 2.15
N SER A 157 13.60 -19.68 1.75
CA SER A 157 14.82 -20.18 2.40
C SER A 157 15.79 -19.08 2.83
N ALA A 158 15.42 -17.81 2.68
CA ALA A 158 16.25 -16.67 3.06
C ALA A 158 15.98 -16.29 4.52
N ASP A 159 17.04 -16.02 5.26
CA ASP A 159 16.99 -15.33 6.56
C ASP A 159 16.95 -13.83 6.29
N VAL A 160 15.75 -13.31 6.09
CA VAL A 160 15.47 -11.93 5.68
C VAL A 160 15.45 -11.00 6.88
N ASN A 161 15.02 -11.50 8.04
CA ASN A 161 15.00 -10.73 9.27
C ASN A 161 16.39 -10.69 9.97
N GLY A 162 17.33 -11.54 9.56
CA GLY A 162 18.72 -11.53 9.99
C GLY A 162 18.94 -12.10 11.39
N ASP A 163 18.03 -12.94 11.89
CA ASP A 163 18.11 -13.53 13.22
C ASP A 163 18.88 -14.87 13.27
N GLY A 164 19.36 -15.32 12.11
CA GLY A 164 20.16 -16.53 11.94
C GLY A 164 19.33 -17.78 11.63
N THR A 165 18.00 -17.69 11.52
CA THR A 165 17.12 -18.83 11.25
C THR A 165 16.06 -18.48 10.19
N ALA A 166 16.06 -19.21 9.07
CA ALA A 166 14.98 -19.13 8.09
C ALA A 166 13.70 -19.78 8.63
N ASP A 167 12.70 -18.97 9.01
CA ASP A 167 11.40 -19.40 9.51
C ASP A 167 10.22 -18.52 9.01
N SER A 168 9.05 -18.65 9.62
CA SER A 168 7.86 -17.90 9.20
C SER A 168 7.99 -16.39 9.36
N ARG A 169 8.84 -15.92 10.28
CA ARG A 169 9.10 -14.50 10.51
C ARG A 169 9.82 -13.86 9.33
N ASP A 170 10.61 -14.63 8.58
CA ASP A 170 11.22 -14.15 7.33
C ASP A 170 10.18 -13.91 6.25
N ARG A 171 9.16 -14.76 6.18
CA ARG A 171 8.05 -14.52 5.26
C ARG A 171 7.29 -13.25 5.63
N ASP A 172 7.01 -13.06 6.92
CA ASP A 172 6.35 -11.84 7.40
C ASP A 172 7.21 -10.59 7.07
N GLU A 173 8.54 -10.66 7.25
CA GLU A 173 9.45 -9.58 6.87
C GLU A 173 9.46 -9.32 5.36
N VAL A 174 9.44 -10.37 4.52
CA VAL A 174 9.33 -10.23 3.05
C VAL A 174 8.02 -9.55 2.66
N VAL A 175 6.91 -9.94 3.28
CA VAL A 175 5.61 -9.31 3.07
C VAL A 175 5.67 -7.83 3.46
N SER A 176 6.27 -7.50 4.61
CA SER A 176 6.41 -6.11 5.06
C SER A 176 7.23 -5.28 4.07
N ARG A 177 8.43 -5.76 3.68
CA ARG A 177 9.31 -5.05 2.75
C ARG A 177 8.72 -4.91 1.35
N THR A 178 8.05 -5.95 0.86
CA THR A 178 7.37 -5.90 -0.45
C THR A 178 6.22 -4.90 -0.42
N SER A 179 5.38 -4.93 0.61
CA SER A 179 4.23 -4.01 0.76
C SER A 179 4.70 -2.56 0.89
N ARG A 180 5.84 -2.34 1.56
CA ARG A 180 6.51 -1.05 1.65
C ARG A 180 6.98 -0.55 0.29
N GLY A 181 7.72 -1.39 -0.44
CA GLY A 181 8.19 -1.07 -1.78
C GLY A 181 7.04 -0.74 -2.72
N SER A 182 6.02 -1.60 -2.77
CA SER A 182 4.83 -1.40 -3.61
C SER A 182 4.14 -0.06 -3.36
N SER A 183 3.86 0.26 -2.09
CA SER A 183 3.17 1.50 -1.71
C SER A 183 4.02 2.74 -1.97
N GLU A 184 5.33 2.68 -1.72
CA GLU A 184 6.27 3.75 -2.10
C GLU A 184 6.25 3.96 -3.62
N GLY A 185 6.44 2.88 -4.41
CA GLY A 185 6.41 2.92 -5.87
C GLY A 185 5.11 3.48 -6.45
N ALA A 186 3.97 3.09 -5.88
CA ALA A 186 2.65 3.59 -6.23
C ALA A 186 2.52 5.10 -6.01
N VAL A 187 2.90 5.60 -4.83
CA VAL A 187 2.84 7.03 -4.50
C VAL A 187 3.76 7.82 -5.41
N GLU A 188 5.00 7.37 -5.59
CA GLU A 188 5.96 8.07 -6.43
C GLU A 188 5.52 8.17 -7.89
N ALA A 189 5.01 7.06 -8.45
CA ALA A 189 4.50 7.05 -9.82
C ALA A 189 3.29 7.97 -9.95
N SER A 190 2.38 7.94 -8.98
CA SER A 190 1.18 8.77 -8.99
C SER A 190 1.51 10.26 -8.98
N VAL A 191 2.41 10.69 -8.09
CA VAL A 191 2.87 12.09 -8.03
C VAL A 191 3.58 12.49 -9.32
N ARG A 192 4.46 11.64 -9.87
CA ARG A 192 5.18 11.91 -11.11
C ARG A 192 4.25 12.03 -12.32
N MET A 193 3.19 11.23 -12.35
CA MET A 193 2.23 11.17 -13.45
C MET A 193 1.04 12.14 -13.27
N GLY A 194 0.95 12.83 -12.13
CA GLY A 194 -0.09 13.82 -11.85
C GLY A 194 -1.48 13.21 -11.61
N VAL A 195 -1.55 11.96 -11.14
CA VAL A 195 -2.78 11.33 -10.67
C VAL A 195 -2.85 11.36 -9.14
N ASP A 196 -4.04 11.17 -8.58
CA ASP A 196 -4.24 11.21 -7.14
C ASP A 196 -3.48 10.06 -6.44
N PRO A 197 -2.43 10.36 -5.63
CA PRO A 197 -1.66 9.33 -4.96
C PRO A 197 -2.45 8.62 -3.85
N SER A 198 -3.49 9.23 -3.28
CA SER A 198 -4.28 8.64 -2.20
C SER A 198 -5.06 7.42 -2.68
N ALA A 199 -5.81 7.55 -3.78
CA ALA A 199 -6.55 6.43 -4.36
C ALA A 199 -5.62 5.28 -4.79
N VAL A 200 -4.45 5.58 -5.37
CA VAL A 200 -3.51 4.54 -5.81
C VAL A 200 -2.81 3.86 -4.62
N ALA A 201 -2.47 4.61 -3.56
CA ALA A 201 -1.91 4.03 -2.34
C ALA A 201 -2.89 3.10 -1.63
N GLU A 202 -4.18 3.47 -1.55
CA GLU A 202 -5.25 2.64 -1.01
C GLU A 202 -5.35 1.30 -1.74
N ARG A 203 -5.42 1.35 -3.08
CA ARG A 203 -5.51 0.14 -3.93
C ARG A 203 -4.24 -0.71 -3.86
N SER A 204 -3.06 -0.09 -3.84
CA SER A 204 -1.78 -0.77 -3.64
C SER A 204 -1.76 -1.56 -2.32
N ALA A 205 -2.14 -0.92 -1.21
CA ALA A 205 -2.20 -1.55 0.10
C ALA A 205 -3.21 -2.70 0.15
N ALA A 206 -4.38 -2.54 -0.48
CA ALA A 206 -5.39 -3.59 -0.61
C ALA A 206 -4.83 -4.84 -1.31
N GLY A 207 -4.08 -4.66 -2.39
CA GLY A 207 -3.44 -5.74 -3.15
C GLY A 207 -2.42 -6.54 -2.33
N SER A 208 -1.56 -5.83 -1.59
CA SER A 208 -0.59 -6.45 -0.68
C SER A 208 -1.26 -7.22 0.46
N SER A 209 -2.27 -6.64 1.12
CA SER A 209 -3.00 -7.31 2.21
C SER A 209 -3.76 -8.54 1.72
N ARG A 210 -4.33 -8.49 0.51
CA ARG A 210 -4.97 -9.66 -0.11
C ARG A 210 -3.97 -10.80 -0.35
N ALA A 211 -2.81 -10.48 -0.92
CA ALA A 211 -1.75 -11.47 -1.13
C ALA A 211 -1.23 -12.07 0.18
N ALA A 212 -1.10 -11.25 1.23
CA ALA A 212 -0.68 -11.70 2.56
C ALA A 212 -1.66 -12.72 3.16
N VAL A 213 -2.96 -12.43 3.11
CA VAL A 213 -4.01 -13.34 3.59
C VAL A 213 -4.00 -14.64 2.78
N GLU A 214 -4.01 -14.56 1.44
CA GLU A 214 -4.00 -15.73 0.56
C GLU A 214 -2.76 -16.61 0.80
N GLY A 215 -1.58 -16.00 0.95
CA GLY A 215 -0.33 -16.71 1.22
C GLY A 215 -0.31 -17.38 2.60
N ALA A 216 -0.81 -16.69 3.63
CA ALA A 216 -0.93 -17.25 4.98
C ALA A 216 -1.88 -18.45 4.98
N VAL A 217 -3.08 -18.32 4.40
CA VAL A 217 -4.06 -19.43 4.31
C VAL A 217 -3.50 -20.60 3.51
N ALA A 218 -2.90 -20.34 2.34
CA ALA A 218 -2.36 -21.40 1.48
C ALA A 218 -1.25 -22.22 2.14
N THR A 219 -0.49 -21.60 3.06
CA THR A 219 0.62 -22.25 3.77
C THR A 219 0.25 -22.71 5.18
N GLY A 220 -0.99 -22.48 5.63
CA GLY A 220 -1.43 -22.77 7.00
C GLY A 220 -0.75 -21.89 8.06
N GLY A 221 -0.23 -20.72 7.68
CA GLY A 221 0.40 -19.75 8.56
C GLY A 221 -0.62 -18.86 9.29
N PRO A 222 -0.17 -18.11 10.31
CA PRO A 222 -1.02 -17.16 11.03
C PRO A 222 -1.39 -15.97 10.16
N VAL A 223 -2.68 -15.83 9.81
CA VAL A 223 -3.20 -14.72 8.99
C VAL A 223 -2.93 -13.37 9.67
N GLY A 224 -3.08 -13.27 10.99
CA GLY A 224 -2.82 -12.05 11.74
C GLY A 224 -1.40 -11.51 11.55
N ASN A 225 -0.37 -12.36 11.54
CA ASN A 225 1.01 -11.88 11.36
C ASN A 225 1.25 -11.33 9.95
N ALA A 226 0.80 -12.06 8.93
CA ALA A 226 0.98 -11.65 7.53
C ALA A 226 0.24 -10.34 7.23
N VAL A 227 -0.99 -10.19 7.75
CA VAL A 227 -1.78 -8.95 7.61
C VAL A 227 -1.11 -7.79 8.35
N ARG A 228 -0.65 -8.00 9.58
CA ARG A 228 0.08 -6.98 10.35
C ARG A 228 1.32 -6.51 9.58
N ALA A 229 2.10 -7.44 9.05
CA ALA A 229 3.29 -7.13 8.27
C ALA A 229 2.97 -6.31 7.00
N ALA A 230 1.93 -6.71 6.25
CA ALA A 230 1.51 -6.01 5.04
C ALA A 230 1.02 -4.59 5.33
N ALA A 231 0.19 -4.41 6.36
CA ALA A 231 -0.33 -3.12 6.78
C ALA A 231 0.80 -2.17 7.23
N ARG A 232 1.72 -2.68 8.07
CA ARG A 232 2.90 -1.94 8.52
C ARG A 232 3.78 -1.49 7.36
N GLY A 233 4.07 -2.42 6.44
CA GLY A 233 4.85 -2.12 5.23
C GLY A 233 4.18 -1.05 4.39
N SER A 234 2.88 -1.20 4.10
CA SER A 234 2.13 -0.27 3.24
C SER A 234 2.12 1.16 3.78
N VAL A 235 1.87 1.34 5.08
CA VAL A 235 1.89 2.67 5.72
C VAL A 235 3.28 3.30 5.67
N GLN A 236 4.34 2.52 5.96
CA GLN A 236 5.71 2.99 5.86
C GLN A 236 6.04 3.42 4.42
N GLY A 237 5.65 2.62 3.43
CA GLY A 237 5.89 2.90 2.01
C GLY A 237 5.19 4.16 1.53
N ALA A 238 3.92 4.34 1.89
CA ALA A 238 3.15 5.53 1.56
C ALA A 238 3.78 6.79 2.17
N SER A 239 4.20 6.74 3.43
CA SER A 239 4.86 7.85 4.12
C SER A 239 6.26 8.18 3.55
N ARG A 240 7.05 7.16 3.20
CA ARG A 240 8.34 7.33 2.50
C ARG A 240 8.17 7.96 1.14
N GLY A 241 7.22 7.47 0.33
CA GLY A 241 6.91 8.04 -0.97
C GLY A 241 6.49 9.51 -0.88
N ALA A 242 5.65 9.86 0.11
CA ALA A 242 5.27 11.23 0.38
C ALA A 242 6.47 12.12 0.73
N THR A 243 7.38 11.61 1.55
CA THR A 243 8.58 12.33 1.99
C THR A 243 9.58 12.51 0.85
N ALA A 244 9.79 11.49 0.02
CA ALA A 244 10.68 11.54 -1.15
C ALA A 244 10.26 12.62 -2.15
N PHE A 245 8.96 12.88 -2.28
CA PHE A 245 8.40 13.93 -3.14
C PHE A 245 8.15 15.26 -2.41
N GLY A 246 8.55 15.39 -1.15
CA GLY A 246 8.42 16.63 -0.39
C GLY A 246 6.98 17.08 -0.16
N LEU A 247 6.05 16.12 -0.06
CA LEU A 247 4.66 16.43 0.29
C LEU A 247 4.59 17.00 1.72
N ASN A 248 3.59 17.85 1.97
CA ASN A 248 3.37 18.40 3.30
C ASN A 248 2.75 17.35 4.25
N SER A 249 2.72 17.65 5.55
CA SER A 249 2.22 16.72 6.56
C SER A 249 0.77 16.28 6.31
N ALA A 250 -0.14 17.21 5.96
CA ALA A 250 -1.53 16.86 5.70
C ALA A 250 -1.69 15.87 4.54
N SER A 251 -0.93 16.05 3.45
CA SER A 251 -0.93 15.12 2.32
C SER A 251 -0.31 13.77 2.69
N ARG A 252 0.71 13.75 3.55
CA ARG A 252 1.27 12.49 4.09
C ARG A 252 0.24 11.77 4.95
N ASP A 253 -0.40 12.47 5.87
CA ASP A 253 -1.41 11.91 6.78
C ASP A 253 -2.59 11.34 5.98
N GLN A 254 -3.00 12.02 4.90
CA GLN A 254 -3.99 11.50 3.96
C GLN A 254 -3.52 10.20 3.27
N LEU A 255 -2.25 10.10 2.87
CA LEU A 255 -1.70 8.88 2.26
C LEU A 255 -1.61 7.72 3.26
N ILE A 256 -1.20 8.01 4.50
CA ILE A 256 -1.22 7.05 5.61
C ILE A 256 -2.64 6.52 5.81
N ARG A 257 -3.62 7.44 5.93
CA ARG A 257 -5.04 7.10 6.06
C ARG A 257 -5.50 6.19 4.92
N SER A 258 -5.31 6.60 3.66
CA SER A 258 -5.69 5.82 2.47
C SER A 258 -5.07 4.43 2.45
N ALA A 259 -3.76 4.30 2.74
CA ALA A 259 -3.10 3.01 2.79
C ALA A 259 -3.68 2.10 3.90
N SER A 260 -3.94 2.65 5.08
CA SER A 260 -4.59 1.93 6.18
C SER A 260 -6.01 1.49 5.84
N THR A 261 -6.78 2.33 5.15
CA THR A 261 -8.14 2.00 4.70
C THR A 261 -8.14 0.81 3.74
N GLY A 262 -7.31 0.87 2.68
CA GLY A 262 -7.23 -0.19 1.69
C GLY A 262 -6.71 -1.51 2.27
N SER A 263 -5.73 -1.44 3.16
CA SER A 263 -5.21 -2.62 3.87
C SER A 263 -6.30 -3.30 4.72
N SER A 264 -7.00 -2.55 5.57
CA SER A 264 -7.99 -3.10 6.50
C SER A 264 -9.21 -3.67 5.77
N GLU A 265 -9.76 -2.94 4.82
CA GLU A 265 -10.91 -3.41 4.03
C GLU A 265 -10.59 -4.73 3.32
N SER A 266 -9.48 -4.77 2.58
CA SER A 266 -9.09 -5.95 1.81
C SER A 266 -8.72 -7.14 2.71
N ALA A 267 -8.07 -6.89 3.85
CA ALA A 267 -7.73 -7.95 4.80
C ALA A 267 -8.99 -8.64 5.35
N ILE A 268 -10.00 -7.87 5.75
CA ILE A 268 -11.27 -8.38 6.28
C ILE A 268 -12.02 -9.16 5.20
N MET A 269 -12.18 -8.56 4.01
CA MET A 269 -12.87 -9.21 2.89
C MET A 269 -12.17 -10.51 2.50
N SER A 270 -10.85 -10.49 2.33
CA SER A 270 -10.08 -11.67 1.92
C SER A 270 -10.10 -12.77 2.99
N ALA A 271 -10.03 -12.39 4.27
CA ALA A 271 -10.13 -13.35 5.37
C ALA A 271 -11.50 -14.03 5.39
N ALA A 272 -12.58 -13.25 5.25
CA ALA A 272 -13.94 -13.78 5.16
C ALA A 272 -14.14 -14.68 3.94
N GLU A 273 -13.68 -14.26 2.75
CA GLU A 273 -13.74 -15.03 1.50
C GLU A 273 -13.04 -16.39 1.62
N LEU A 274 -11.92 -16.45 2.33
CA LEU A 274 -11.12 -17.67 2.51
C LEU A 274 -11.47 -18.47 3.77
N GLY A 275 -12.44 -18.01 4.57
CA GLY A 275 -12.86 -18.67 5.80
C GLY A 275 -11.86 -18.58 6.95
N ALA A 276 -10.98 -17.58 6.93
CA ALA A 276 -10.12 -17.21 8.05
C ALA A 276 -10.85 -16.27 9.03
N ASP A 277 -10.24 -15.99 10.18
CA ASP A 277 -10.80 -15.07 11.18
C ASP A 277 -10.67 -13.60 10.71
N ALA A 278 -11.79 -13.03 10.29
CA ALA A 278 -11.86 -11.66 9.82
C ALA A 278 -11.70 -10.61 10.94
N LEU A 279 -12.07 -10.94 12.18
CA LEU A 279 -11.86 -10.04 13.33
C LEU A 279 -10.37 -9.99 13.70
N GLU A 280 -9.70 -11.15 13.66
CA GLU A 280 -8.24 -11.20 13.81
C GLU A 280 -7.54 -10.40 12.71
N ALA A 281 -7.96 -10.55 11.44
CA ALA A 281 -7.42 -9.77 10.33
C ALA A 281 -7.63 -8.25 10.53
N SER A 282 -8.81 -7.83 11.01
CA SER A 282 -9.10 -6.42 11.33
C SER A 282 -8.16 -5.87 12.40
N ARG A 283 -8.04 -6.58 13.53
CA ARG A 283 -7.14 -6.22 14.63
C ARG A 283 -5.68 -6.15 14.18
N ALA A 284 -5.24 -7.15 13.42
CA ALA A 284 -3.88 -7.23 12.90
C ALA A 284 -3.55 -6.10 11.92
N SER A 285 -4.45 -5.78 10.98
CA SER A 285 -4.25 -4.70 10.01
C SER A 285 -4.11 -3.37 10.73
N SER A 286 -5.01 -3.09 11.68
CA SER A 286 -4.98 -1.87 12.49
C SER A 286 -3.69 -1.74 13.30
N SER A 287 -3.28 -2.81 13.99
CA SER A 287 -2.03 -2.87 14.75
C SER A 287 -0.78 -2.64 13.87
N GLY A 288 -0.74 -3.29 12.70
CA GLY A 288 0.36 -3.11 11.75
C GLY A 288 0.43 -1.70 11.19
N ALA A 289 -0.72 -1.15 10.77
CA ALA A 289 -0.80 0.22 10.25
C ALA A 289 -0.33 1.26 11.27
N VAL A 290 -0.83 1.19 12.51
CA VAL A 290 -0.49 2.17 13.56
C VAL A 290 0.97 2.04 13.98
N SER A 291 1.48 0.83 14.22
CA SER A 291 2.92 0.64 14.55
C SER A 291 3.83 1.14 13.42
N GLY A 292 3.47 0.87 12.16
CA GLY A 292 4.19 1.38 10.99
C GLY A 292 4.19 2.91 10.90
N ALA A 293 3.08 3.55 11.25
CA ALA A 293 2.97 5.02 11.30
C ALA A 293 3.89 5.62 12.36
N VAL A 294 3.91 5.05 13.58
CA VAL A 294 4.79 5.51 14.67
C VAL A 294 6.25 5.41 14.26
N GLU A 295 6.68 4.25 13.75
CA GLU A 295 8.07 4.01 13.38
C GLU A 295 8.56 4.95 12.29
N GLU A 296 7.75 5.16 11.25
CA GLU A 296 8.15 6.04 10.15
C GLU A 296 8.11 7.52 10.55
N ALA A 297 7.12 7.93 11.36
CA ALA A 297 7.08 9.29 11.90
C ALA A 297 8.30 9.57 12.79
N ALA A 298 8.66 8.64 13.68
CA ALA A 298 9.85 8.76 14.53
C ALA A 298 11.14 8.80 13.69
N ALA A 299 11.29 7.89 12.71
CA ALA A 299 12.45 7.85 11.83
C ALA A 299 12.63 9.15 11.02
N ALA A 300 11.52 9.77 10.61
CA ALA A 300 11.52 11.01 9.85
C ALA A 300 11.50 12.28 10.73
N GLY A 301 11.47 12.16 12.06
CA GLY A 301 11.40 13.29 12.99
C GLY A 301 10.09 14.09 12.89
N GLN A 302 8.98 13.39 12.70
CA GLN A 302 7.64 13.94 12.47
C GLN A 302 6.74 13.76 13.69
N ASP A 303 5.53 14.30 13.61
CA ASP A 303 4.52 14.16 14.63
C ASP A 303 3.93 12.73 14.61
N ALA A 304 4.37 11.90 15.56
CA ALA A 304 3.90 10.53 15.70
C ALA A 304 2.41 10.46 16.07
N GLN A 305 1.87 11.41 16.84
CA GLN A 305 0.45 11.40 17.21
C GLN A 305 -0.43 11.62 15.98
N ALA A 306 -0.09 12.61 15.14
CA ALA A 306 -0.82 12.89 13.91
C ALA A 306 -0.81 11.68 12.95
N ALA A 307 0.35 11.03 12.80
CA ALA A 307 0.49 9.84 11.96
C ALA A 307 -0.33 8.66 12.51
N VAL A 308 -0.34 8.46 13.84
CA VAL A 308 -1.16 7.43 14.51
C VAL A 308 -2.65 7.68 14.30
N SER A 309 -3.14 8.89 14.56
CA SER A 309 -4.55 9.22 14.36
C SER A 309 -4.96 9.03 12.91
N ALA A 310 -4.11 9.41 11.95
CA ALA A 310 -4.37 9.19 10.53
C ALA A 310 -4.47 7.70 10.16
N ALA A 311 -3.53 6.87 10.64
CA ALA A 311 -3.52 5.44 10.40
C ALA A 311 -4.73 4.75 11.04
N ALA A 312 -5.04 5.09 12.29
CA ALA A 312 -6.15 4.53 13.04
C ALA A 312 -7.51 4.91 12.44
N ALA A 313 -7.67 6.16 11.98
CA ALA A 313 -8.87 6.59 11.25
C ALA A 313 -9.01 5.87 9.92
N GLY A 314 -7.91 5.71 9.18
CA GLY A 314 -7.91 4.95 7.94
C GLY A 314 -8.32 3.50 8.17
N ALA A 315 -7.74 2.85 9.18
CA ALA A 315 -8.09 1.49 9.56
C ALA A 315 -9.55 1.35 10.00
N GLY A 316 -10.08 2.30 10.79
CA GLY A 316 -11.49 2.35 11.19
C GLY A 316 -12.44 2.42 9.99
N ALA A 317 -12.21 3.37 9.08
CA ALA A 317 -13.01 3.50 7.86
C ALA A 317 -12.95 2.23 6.98
N GLY A 318 -11.75 1.66 6.82
CA GLY A 318 -11.56 0.42 6.07
C GLY A 318 -12.25 -0.78 6.72
N ALA A 319 -12.26 -0.82 8.05
CA ALA A 319 -12.92 -1.85 8.82
C ALA A 319 -14.44 -1.80 8.67
N THR A 320 -15.04 -0.61 8.68
CA THR A 320 -16.46 -0.42 8.36
C THR A 320 -16.78 -0.95 6.97
N ARG A 321 -16.09 -0.45 5.92
CA ARG A 321 -16.33 -0.87 4.52
C ARG A 321 -16.13 -2.38 4.34
N GLY A 322 -15.07 -2.95 4.92
CA GLY A 322 -14.77 -4.37 4.85
C GLY A 322 -15.82 -5.23 5.56
N SER A 323 -16.28 -4.81 6.74
CA SER A 323 -17.31 -5.53 7.49
C SER A 323 -18.66 -5.52 6.77
N GLU A 324 -19.06 -4.40 6.18
CA GLU A 324 -20.28 -4.28 5.38
C GLU A 324 -20.23 -5.19 4.15
N ALA A 325 -19.11 -5.15 3.40
CA ALA A 325 -18.92 -5.97 2.22
C ALA A 325 -18.90 -7.47 2.54
N ALA A 326 -18.34 -7.85 3.70
CA ALA A 326 -18.27 -9.24 4.15
C ALA A 326 -19.53 -9.72 4.91
N GLY A 327 -20.49 -8.82 5.20
CA GLY A 327 -21.68 -9.14 5.99
C GLY A 327 -21.39 -9.47 7.47
N LEU A 328 -20.37 -8.83 8.04
CA LEU A 328 -19.94 -8.98 9.43
C LEU A 328 -20.58 -7.92 10.34
N SER A 329 -20.45 -8.11 11.65
CA SER A 329 -20.86 -7.09 12.63
C SER A 329 -19.90 -5.90 12.60
N ALA A 330 -20.41 -4.73 12.23
CA ALA A 330 -19.66 -3.48 12.27
C ALA A 330 -19.18 -3.15 13.70
N GLU A 331 -19.98 -3.43 14.73
CA GLU A 331 -19.63 -3.17 16.13
C GLU A 331 -18.46 -4.06 16.59
N GLU A 332 -18.52 -5.37 16.32
CA GLU A 332 -17.45 -6.30 16.72
C GLU A 332 -16.16 -6.00 15.95
N THR A 333 -16.29 -5.61 14.69
CA THR A 333 -15.16 -5.27 13.82
C THR A 333 -14.52 -3.94 14.23
N ALA A 334 -15.31 -2.93 14.58
CA ALA A 334 -14.83 -1.66 15.13
C ALA A 334 -14.07 -1.90 16.46
N GLN A 335 -14.61 -2.73 17.35
CA GLN A 335 -13.96 -3.06 18.61
C GLN A 335 -12.62 -3.81 18.40
N ALA A 336 -12.57 -4.76 17.47
CA ALA A 336 -11.34 -5.46 17.12
C ALA A 336 -10.29 -4.51 16.52
N THR A 337 -10.74 -3.56 15.71
CA THR A 337 -9.89 -2.54 15.07
C THR A 337 -9.30 -1.57 16.09
N GLU A 338 -10.11 -1.08 17.04
CA GLU A 338 -9.66 -0.21 18.13
C GLU A 338 -8.61 -0.91 19.01
N GLN A 339 -8.88 -2.17 19.42
CA GLN A 339 -7.91 -2.96 20.18
C GLN A 339 -6.59 -3.10 19.41
N GLY A 340 -6.67 -3.39 18.11
CA GLY A 340 -5.49 -3.48 17.26
C GLY A 340 -4.73 -2.16 17.17
N ALA A 341 -5.44 -1.04 17.00
CA ALA A 341 -4.84 0.29 16.91
C ALA A 341 -4.05 0.63 18.17
N VAL A 342 -4.64 0.39 19.35
CA VAL A 342 -3.98 0.60 20.65
C VAL A 342 -2.75 -0.29 20.80
N GLU A 343 -2.85 -1.58 20.48
CA GLU A 343 -1.69 -2.49 20.52
C GLU A 343 -0.57 -2.05 19.58
N GLY A 344 -0.91 -1.60 18.38
CA GLY A 344 0.05 -1.05 17.42
C GLY A 344 0.74 0.22 17.92
N ALA A 345 0.00 1.10 18.59
CA ALA A 345 0.54 2.31 19.20
C ALA A 345 1.52 1.97 20.34
N GLU A 346 1.16 1.02 21.21
CA GLU A 346 2.04 0.56 22.30
C GLU A 346 3.31 -0.13 21.77
N GLU A 347 3.17 -0.99 20.75
CA GLU A 347 4.31 -1.66 20.09
C GLU A 347 5.25 -0.64 19.44
N GLY A 348 4.69 0.30 18.66
CA GLY A 348 5.45 1.37 18.01
C GLY A 348 6.14 2.29 19.02
N ALA A 349 5.46 2.64 20.11
CA ALA A 349 6.03 3.43 21.20
C ALA A 349 7.21 2.71 21.85
N ALA A 350 7.07 1.40 22.13
CA ALA A 350 8.15 0.59 22.68
C ALA A 350 9.37 0.51 21.75
N ALA A 351 9.16 0.48 20.43
CA ALA A 351 10.23 0.43 19.44
C ALA A 351 10.98 1.78 19.29
N THR A 352 10.28 2.90 19.47
CA THR A 352 10.79 4.25 19.16
C THR A 352 11.17 5.07 20.40
N GLY A 353 10.67 4.69 21.58
CA GLY A 353 10.82 5.44 22.81
C GLY A 353 9.83 6.59 23.00
N GLU A 354 8.78 6.65 22.18
CA GLU A 354 7.68 7.62 22.29
C GLU A 354 6.76 7.31 23.49
N ASP A 355 5.89 8.26 23.84
CA ASP A 355 4.94 8.09 24.95
C ASP A 355 3.75 7.19 24.57
N ALA A 356 3.77 5.96 25.07
CA ALA A 356 2.76 4.94 24.75
C ALA A 356 1.33 5.37 25.09
N ALA A 357 1.12 6.07 26.21
CA ALA A 357 -0.21 6.50 26.63
C ALA A 357 -0.79 7.53 25.64
N SER A 358 0.00 8.55 25.30
CA SER A 358 -0.40 9.58 24.34
C SER A 358 -0.67 9.03 22.93
N LEU A 359 0.07 7.99 22.51
CA LEU A 359 -0.16 7.34 21.22
C LEU A 359 -1.39 6.40 21.25
N ALA A 360 -1.62 5.69 22.36
CA ALA A 360 -2.81 4.86 22.53
C ALA A 360 -4.10 5.69 22.50
N ASP A 361 -4.11 6.85 23.17
CA ASP A 361 -5.24 7.79 23.13
C ASP A 361 -5.50 8.28 21.70
N ALA A 362 -4.45 8.70 20.99
CA ALA A 362 -4.53 9.15 19.60
C ALA A 362 -5.04 8.05 18.64
N ALA A 363 -4.66 6.80 18.90
CA ALA A 363 -5.12 5.64 18.14
C ALA A 363 -6.62 5.38 18.35
N ALA A 364 -7.08 5.37 19.60
CA ALA A 364 -8.49 5.16 19.93
C ALA A 364 -9.38 6.28 19.34
N GLU A 365 -8.98 7.54 19.51
CA GLU A 365 -9.68 8.69 18.93
C GLU A 365 -9.73 8.60 17.40
N GLY A 366 -8.60 8.29 16.76
CA GLY A 366 -8.52 8.13 15.31
C GLY A 366 -9.45 7.03 14.80
N THR A 367 -9.46 5.84 15.42
CA THR A 367 -10.38 4.76 15.02
C THR A 367 -11.84 5.20 15.11
N PHE A 368 -12.24 5.90 16.18
CA PHE A 368 -13.59 6.42 16.31
C PHE A 368 -13.94 7.41 15.19
N GLU A 369 -13.05 8.36 14.88
CA GLU A 369 -13.24 9.31 13.76
C GLU A 369 -13.45 8.56 12.43
N GLY A 370 -12.62 7.57 12.15
CA GLY A 370 -12.71 6.76 10.94
C GLY A 370 -14.03 6.02 10.80
N VAL A 371 -14.54 5.45 11.89
CA VAL A 371 -15.85 4.77 11.90
C VAL A 371 -16.98 5.77 11.63
N MET A 372 -16.97 6.93 12.30
CA MET A 372 -17.99 7.96 12.12
C MET A 372 -18.00 8.58 10.71
N GLU A 373 -16.83 8.77 10.08
CA GLU A 373 -16.73 9.27 8.71
C GLU A 373 -17.30 8.27 7.67
N SER A 374 -17.33 6.98 8.02
CA SER A 374 -17.79 5.91 7.14
C SER A 374 -19.29 5.57 7.26
N GLU A 375 -19.98 6.05 8.30
CA GLU A 375 -21.43 5.90 8.39
C GLU A 375 -22.12 6.80 7.34
N PRO A 376 -23.07 6.27 6.54
CA PRO A 376 -23.82 7.12 5.62
C PRO A 376 -24.58 8.18 6.44
N GLU A 377 -24.46 9.45 6.04
CA GLU A 377 -25.31 10.51 6.61
C GLU A 377 -26.76 10.01 6.60
N SER A 378 -27.31 9.76 7.78
CA SER A 378 -28.68 9.30 7.94
C SER A 378 -29.59 10.25 7.16
N GLU A 379 -30.30 9.73 6.15
CA GLU A 379 -31.26 10.51 5.35
C GLU A 379 -32.10 11.37 6.31
N PRO A 380 -32.27 12.67 6.04
CA PRO A 380 -33.12 13.50 6.89
C PRO A 380 -34.49 12.85 6.95
N LEU A 381 -34.92 12.52 8.17
CA LEU A 381 -36.24 11.93 8.43
C LEU A 381 -37.29 12.67 7.59
N PRO A 382 -38.18 11.96 6.89
CA PRO A 382 -39.22 12.61 6.10
C PRO A 382 -39.95 13.59 7.02
N VAL A 383 -39.85 14.87 6.68
CA VAL A 383 -40.54 15.93 7.39
C VAL A 383 -42.02 15.57 7.33
N ASP A 384 -42.62 15.29 8.48
CA ASP A 384 -44.05 15.00 8.55
C ASP A 384 -44.79 16.11 7.77
N PRO A 385 -45.66 15.74 6.82
CA PRO A 385 -46.43 16.74 6.11
C PRO A 385 -47.19 17.57 7.15
N PRO A 386 -47.29 18.91 6.97
CA PRO A 386 -47.94 19.77 7.95
C PRO A 386 -49.33 19.23 8.27
N ASP A 387 -49.61 19.06 9.57
CA ASP A 387 -50.93 18.71 10.08
C ASP A 387 -51.98 19.56 9.37
N VAL A 388 -52.74 18.93 8.49
CA VAL A 388 -53.91 19.55 7.88
C VAL A 388 -54.94 19.58 8.99
N ASP A 389 -55.14 20.77 9.56
CA ASP A 389 -56.19 21.10 10.51
C ASP A 389 -57.57 20.79 9.88
N ASP A 390 -58.06 19.57 10.10
CA ASP A 390 -59.43 19.16 9.80
C ASP A 390 -60.38 19.88 10.78
N GLY A 391 -60.65 21.15 10.47
CA GLY A 391 -61.67 21.94 11.16
C GLY A 391 -63.04 21.23 11.14
N PRO A 392 -63.85 21.40 12.19
CA PRO A 392 -65.11 20.69 12.33
C PRO A 392 -66.10 21.07 11.21
N THR A 393 -66.50 20.08 10.42
CA THR A 393 -67.57 20.21 9.43
C THR A 393 -68.93 20.06 10.13
N ASP A 394 -69.56 21.19 10.47
CA ASP A 394 -70.94 21.23 10.90
C ASP A 394 -71.89 20.82 9.73
N PRO A 395 -72.81 19.86 9.92
CA PRO A 395 -73.81 19.54 8.91
C PRO A 395 -74.94 20.59 8.88
N PRO A 396 -75.48 20.94 7.69
CA PRO A 396 -76.55 21.92 7.58
C PRO A 396 -77.89 21.39 8.14
N SER A 397 -78.57 22.25 8.89
CA SER A 397 -79.89 22.00 9.47
C SER A 397 -80.99 21.88 8.39
N PRO A 398 -81.92 20.91 8.49
CA PRO A 398 -83.05 20.80 7.58
C PRO A 398 -84.18 21.79 7.91
N SER A 399 -84.86 22.27 6.87
CA SER A 399 -86.15 22.98 6.94
C SER A 399 -87.33 22.00 6.87
#